data_AF-A0A535GL10-F1
#
_entry.id   AF-A0A535GL10-F1
#
_cell.length_a   1.000
_cell.length_b   1.000
_cell.length_c   1.000
_cell.angle_alpha   90.00
_cell.angle_beta   90.00
_cell.angle_gamma   90.00
#
_symmetry.space_group_name_H-M   'P 1'
#
loop_
_entity.id
_entity.type
_entity.pdbx_description
1 polymer ?
#
loop_
_entity_poly.entity_id
_entity_poly.type
_entity_poly.pdbx_seq_one_letter_code
_entity_poly.pdbx_strand_id
1 'polypeptide(L)'
;ENVSDDREARAAAQDFITVLDAIKQAGIDANISIKLTALGLDISQQLCEENVRRLLEHAHKYSIFVRIDMEGSPYTEQTIDITLRMHQQFEHVGTVIQSCLYRSRKDVEQLIAQGVRVRLVKGAYKEPRTIAMQEKKDVDHSFVQLMMMLLLRGNYPAIATHDEAIINATCKYARDHGISKEAFEFQMLYGIRRDLQEKLVKQGYNMRIYVPYGSQWYPYLMRRMAERPSNLMFVMSNALR
;
A
#
# COMPACT_ATOMS: atom_id res chain seq x y z
N GLU A 1 0.65 9.68 -11.00
CA GLU A 1 1.94 9.40 -11.66
C GLU A 1 2.89 10.53 -11.32
N ASN A 2 4.18 10.38 -11.61
CA ASN A 2 5.16 11.44 -11.42
C ASN A 2 4.70 12.73 -12.12
N VAL A 3 4.92 13.86 -11.48
CA VAL A 3 4.63 15.20 -12.02
C VAL A 3 5.95 15.92 -12.28
N SER A 4 5.95 16.84 -13.24
CA SER A 4 7.17 17.52 -13.68
C SER A 4 7.19 19.02 -13.38
N ASP A 5 6.08 19.59 -12.93
CA ASP A 5 6.01 20.98 -12.48
C ASP A 5 5.28 21.17 -11.13
N ASP A 6 5.57 22.28 -10.45
CA ASP A 6 5.04 22.62 -9.12
C ASP A 6 3.50 22.77 -9.12
N ARG A 7 2.92 23.26 -10.22
CA ARG A 7 1.46 23.46 -10.34
C ARG A 7 0.76 22.11 -10.42
N GLU A 8 1.30 21.17 -11.20
CA GLU A 8 0.80 19.79 -11.28
C GLU A 8 0.85 19.10 -9.91
N ALA A 9 1.96 19.24 -9.17
CA ALA A 9 2.10 18.69 -7.82
C ALA A 9 1.05 19.24 -6.84
N ARG A 10 0.84 20.56 -6.84
CA ARG A 10 -0.17 21.22 -6.01
C ARG A 10 -1.60 20.87 -6.43
N ALA A 11 -1.85 20.70 -7.72
CA ALA A 11 -3.14 20.25 -8.25
C ALA A 11 -3.43 18.81 -7.83
N ALA A 12 -2.46 17.90 -7.93
CA ALA A 12 -2.60 16.53 -7.46
C ALA A 12 -2.90 16.46 -5.96
N ALA A 13 -2.23 17.29 -5.14
CA ALA A 13 -2.54 17.40 -3.71
C ALA A 13 -3.98 17.90 -3.49
N GLN A 14 -4.43 18.88 -4.27
CA GLN A 14 -5.79 19.41 -4.21
C GLN A 14 -6.84 18.35 -4.59
N ASP A 15 -6.57 17.53 -5.60
CA ASP A 15 -7.47 16.46 -6.02
C ASP A 15 -7.68 15.44 -4.89
N PHE A 16 -6.61 15.05 -4.19
CA PHE A 16 -6.73 14.17 -3.02
C PHE A 16 -7.52 14.81 -1.88
N ILE A 17 -7.36 16.12 -1.64
CA ILE A 17 -8.16 16.86 -0.66
C ILE A 17 -9.65 16.80 -1.03
N THR A 18 -9.99 17.02 -2.30
CA THR A 18 -11.37 16.90 -2.78
C THR A 18 -11.93 15.49 -2.59
N VAL A 19 -11.10 14.45 -2.73
CA VAL A 19 -11.51 13.07 -2.45
C VAL A 19 -11.74 12.82 -0.97
N LEU A 20 -10.95 13.41 -0.08
CA LEU A 20 -11.21 13.34 1.36
C LEU A 20 -12.56 13.97 1.71
N ASP A 21 -12.91 15.10 1.11
CA ASP A 21 -14.22 15.74 1.26
C ASP A 21 -15.35 14.83 0.77
N ALA A 22 -15.18 14.23 -0.41
CA ALA A 22 -16.16 13.32 -0.99
C ALA A 22 -16.37 12.05 -0.13
N ILE A 23 -15.29 11.48 0.41
CA ILE A 23 -15.37 10.34 1.35
C ILE A 23 -16.19 10.73 2.58
N LYS A 24 -15.90 11.89 3.16
CA LYS A 24 -16.62 12.39 4.34
C LYS A 24 -18.09 12.64 4.04
N GLN A 25 -18.40 13.28 2.91
CA GLN A 25 -19.76 13.58 2.50
C GLN A 25 -20.57 12.30 2.22
N ALA A 26 -19.95 11.29 1.63
CA ALA A 26 -20.58 10.01 1.36
C ALA A 26 -20.74 9.13 2.62
N GLY A 27 -20.03 9.43 3.71
CA GLY A 27 -20.10 8.67 4.95
C GLY A 27 -19.52 7.26 4.85
N ILE A 28 -18.55 7.04 3.96
CA ILE A 28 -17.95 5.71 3.72
C ILE A 28 -16.66 5.52 4.52
N ASP A 29 -16.39 4.29 4.98
CA ASP A 29 -15.09 3.90 5.53
C ASP A 29 -14.07 3.71 4.40
N ALA A 30 -13.34 4.78 4.09
CA ALA A 30 -12.31 4.78 3.05
C ALA A 30 -11.01 5.41 3.54
N ASN A 31 -9.92 4.90 3.00
CA ASN A 31 -8.58 5.45 3.13
C ASN A 31 -8.13 5.90 1.74
N ILE A 32 -7.21 6.86 1.68
CA ILE A 32 -6.55 7.22 0.41
C ILE A 32 -5.13 6.65 0.35
N SER A 33 -4.65 6.39 -0.86
CA SER A 33 -3.26 6.00 -1.12
C SER A 33 -2.63 7.00 -2.08
N ILE A 34 -1.48 7.55 -1.71
CA ILE A 34 -0.78 8.62 -2.42
C ILE A 34 0.63 8.18 -2.81
N LYS A 35 1.17 8.72 -3.91
CA LYS A 35 2.57 8.56 -4.31
C LYS A 35 3.30 9.88 -4.13
N LEU A 36 4.51 9.86 -3.59
CA LEU A 36 5.25 11.08 -3.28
C LEU A 36 5.74 11.77 -4.56
N THR A 37 6.07 11.02 -5.60
CA THR A 37 6.42 11.57 -6.92
C THR A 37 5.28 12.38 -7.53
N ALA A 38 4.03 12.00 -7.29
CA ALA A 38 2.85 12.74 -7.73
C ALA A 38 2.63 14.04 -6.94
N LEU A 39 3.25 14.16 -5.77
CA LEU A 39 3.20 15.33 -4.90
C LEU A 39 4.45 16.20 -5.00
N GLY A 40 5.34 15.91 -5.94
CA GLY A 40 6.51 16.74 -6.26
C GLY A 40 7.84 16.24 -5.69
N LEU A 41 7.96 14.97 -5.27
CA LEU A 41 9.23 14.43 -4.75
C LEU A 41 10.40 14.55 -5.75
N ASP A 42 10.14 14.33 -7.04
CA ASP A 42 11.15 14.47 -8.11
C ASP A 42 11.53 15.95 -8.39
N ILE A 43 10.74 16.91 -7.90
CA ILE A 43 10.95 18.35 -8.10
C ILE A 43 11.72 18.93 -6.91
N SER A 44 11.18 18.74 -5.71
CA SER A 44 11.77 19.19 -4.46
C SER A 44 11.15 18.45 -3.29
N GLN A 45 12.00 17.94 -2.39
CA GLN A 45 11.54 17.32 -1.15
C GLN A 45 10.71 18.30 -0.32
N GLN A 46 11.06 19.59 -0.30
CA GLN A 46 10.30 20.61 0.43
C GLN A 46 8.87 20.74 -0.11
N LEU A 47 8.72 20.83 -1.44
CA LEU A 47 7.40 20.91 -2.08
C LEU A 47 6.56 19.66 -1.77
N CYS A 48 7.18 18.48 -1.85
CA CYS A 48 6.52 17.22 -1.51
C CYS A 48 6.02 17.22 -0.06
N GLU A 49 6.86 17.59 0.90
CA GLU A 49 6.49 17.64 2.31
C GLU A 49 5.41 18.69 2.61
N GLU A 50 5.44 19.85 1.95
CA GLU A 50 4.38 20.87 2.05
C GLU A 50 3.04 20.32 1.57
N ASN A 51 3.01 19.67 0.41
CA ASN A 51 1.80 19.06 -0.16
C ASN A 51 1.27 17.92 0.71
N VAL A 52 2.16 17.04 1.20
CA VAL A 52 1.79 15.94 2.10
C VAL A 52 1.22 16.48 3.41
N ARG A 53 1.87 17.47 4.03
CA ARG A 53 1.37 18.09 5.28
C ARG A 53 -0.02 18.65 5.10
N ARG A 54 -0.24 19.45 4.05
CA ARG A 54 -1.55 20.05 3.74
C ARG A 54 -2.65 18.99 3.58
N LEU A 55 -2.34 17.87 2.93
CA LEU A 55 -3.26 16.75 2.76
C LEU A 55 -3.55 16.05 4.09
N LEU A 56 -2.52 15.81 4.91
CA LEU A 56 -2.66 15.16 6.23
C LEU A 56 -3.43 16.02 7.24
N GLU A 57 -3.21 17.33 7.25
CA GLU A 57 -4.01 18.28 8.05
C GLU A 57 -5.50 18.18 7.71
N HIS A 58 -5.83 17.98 6.43
CA HIS A 58 -7.21 17.83 6.00
C HIS A 58 -7.78 16.45 6.35
N ALA A 59 -7.02 15.38 6.12
CA ALA A 59 -7.40 14.02 6.47
C ALA A 59 -7.63 13.85 7.97
N HIS A 60 -6.82 14.52 8.80
CA HIS A 60 -6.91 14.49 10.25
C HIS A 60 -8.26 15.01 10.76
N LYS A 61 -8.84 16.05 10.13
CA LYS A 61 -10.17 16.59 10.50
C LYS A 61 -11.29 15.54 10.40
N TYR A 62 -11.10 14.53 9.54
CA TYR A 62 -12.09 13.49 9.28
C TYR A 62 -11.66 12.12 9.82
N SER A 63 -10.51 12.03 10.50
CA SER A 63 -9.90 10.77 10.95
C SER A 63 -9.74 9.75 9.81
N ILE A 64 -9.48 10.22 8.59
CA ILE A 64 -9.25 9.37 7.41
C ILE A 64 -7.77 9.00 7.35
N PHE A 65 -7.48 7.72 7.18
CA PHE A 65 -6.10 7.25 7.08
C PHE A 65 -5.53 7.47 5.67
N VAL A 66 -4.28 7.95 5.63
CA VAL A 66 -3.51 8.18 4.41
C VAL A 66 -2.36 7.18 4.32
N ARG A 67 -2.35 6.39 3.24
CA ARG A 67 -1.23 5.51 2.91
C ARG A 67 -0.29 6.21 1.94
N ILE A 68 0.98 6.31 2.30
CA ILE A 68 2.04 6.65 1.34
C ILE A 68 2.48 5.35 0.66
N ASP A 69 2.20 5.22 -0.64
CA ASP A 69 2.56 4.07 -1.43
C ASP A 69 4.07 4.04 -1.71
N MET A 70 4.65 2.84 -1.62
CA MET A 70 6.06 2.64 -1.93
C MET A 70 6.26 2.54 -3.43
N GLU A 71 7.15 3.38 -3.94
CA GLU A 71 7.53 3.44 -5.35
C GLU A 71 8.74 2.54 -5.63
N GLY A 72 9.47 2.76 -6.72
CA GLY A 72 10.70 2.02 -7.01
C GLY A 72 11.77 2.24 -5.94
N SER A 73 12.76 1.33 -5.89
CA SER A 73 13.82 1.35 -4.89
C SER A 73 14.59 2.68 -4.72
N PRO A 74 14.77 3.55 -5.74
CA PRO A 74 15.39 4.86 -5.54
C PRO A 74 14.64 5.76 -4.54
N TYR A 75 13.34 5.54 -4.37
CA TYR A 75 12.47 6.35 -3.52
C TYR A 75 12.28 5.78 -2.11
N THR A 76 12.76 4.55 -1.84
CA THR A 76 12.42 3.84 -0.60
C THR A 76 12.86 4.58 0.66
N GLU A 77 14.11 5.06 0.69
CA GLU A 77 14.64 5.79 1.84
C GLU A 77 13.84 7.07 2.11
N GLN A 78 13.71 7.92 1.09
CA GLN A 78 12.99 9.19 1.20
C GLN A 78 11.53 8.98 1.61
N THR A 79 10.89 7.92 1.12
CA THR A 79 9.51 7.59 1.46
C THR A 79 9.35 7.20 2.92
N ILE A 80 10.25 6.37 3.45
CA ILE A 80 10.25 5.98 4.87
C ILE A 80 10.52 7.19 5.75
N ASP A 81 11.53 7.99 5.41
CA ASP A 81 11.91 9.20 6.15
C ASP A 81 10.78 10.23 6.22
N ILE A 82 10.13 10.52 5.09
CA ILE A 82 8.98 11.42 5.04
C ILE A 82 7.83 10.84 5.86
N THR A 83 7.54 9.55 5.72
CA THR A 83 6.46 8.89 6.50
C THR A 83 6.71 9.04 8.00
N LEU A 84 7.94 8.79 8.46
CA LEU A 84 8.31 8.90 9.87
C LEU A 84 8.16 10.33 10.40
N ARG A 85 8.65 11.33 9.65
CA ARG A 85 8.47 12.75 10.02
C ARG A 85 7.00 13.14 10.10
N MET A 86 6.19 12.69 9.15
CA MET A 86 4.76 12.98 9.14
C MET A 86 4.03 12.24 10.26
N HIS A 87 4.40 11.00 10.57
CA HIS A 87 3.77 10.21 11.62
C HIS A 87 3.95 10.82 13.02
N GLN A 88 5.06 11.54 13.26
CA GLN A 88 5.28 12.28 14.50
C GLN A 88 4.26 13.41 14.73
N GLN A 89 3.63 13.90 13.67
CA GLN A 89 2.63 14.99 13.71
C GLN A 89 1.20 14.49 13.46
N PHE A 90 1.05 13.37 12.76
CA PHE A 90 -0.24 12.82 12.34
C PHE A 90 -0.29 11.30 12.58
N GLU A 91 -1.14 10.85 13.50
CA GLU A 91 -1.29 9.41 13.79
C GLU A 91 -1.88 8.61 12.61
N HIS A 92 -2.64 9.26 11.72
CA HIS A 92 -3.38 8.63 10.62
C HIS A 92 -2.59 8.52 9.30
N VAL A 93 -1.27 8.36 9.37
CA VAL A 93 -0.41 8.12 8.21
C VAL A 93 0.41 6.85 8.37
N GLY A 94 0.67 6.16 7.27
CA GLY A 94 1.62 5.06 7.24
C GLY A 94 2.05 4.71 5.83
N THR A 95 2.93 3.71 5.69
CA THR A 95 3.61 3.43 4.42
C THR A 95 3.51 1.96 4.00
N VAL A 96 4.14 1.62 2.87
CA VAL A 96 4.17 0.29 2.28
C VAL A 96 5.59 -0.28 2.36
N ILE A 97 5.74 -1.57 2.62
CA ILE A 97 7.01 -2.29 2.51
C ILE A 97 6.88 -3.41 1.46
N GLN A 98 7.93 -3.56 0.65
CA GLN A 98 8.01 -4.54 -0.43
C GLN A 98 8.89 -5.72 0.02
N SER A 99 8.33 -6.92 0.15
CA SER A 99 9.06 -8.09 0.64
C SER A 99 10.19 -8.55 -0.27
N CYS A 100 10.24 -8.13 -1.54
CA CYS A 100 11.30 -8.48 -2.47
C CYS A 100 12.65 -7.79 -2.18
N LEU A 101 12.69 -6.67 -1.45
CA LEU A 101 13.94 -5.95 -1.20
C LEU A 101 14.69 -6.53 0.00
N TYR A 102 16.03 -6.61 -0.09
CA TYR A 102 16.86 -7.10 1.03
C TYR A 102 16.79 -6.19 2.27
N ARG A 103 16.56 -4.89 2.08
CA ARG A 103 16.47 -3.89 3.18
C ARG A 103 15.19 -4.00 4.03
N SER A 104 14.14 -4.63 3.50
CA SER A 104 12.78 -4.55 4.05
C SER A 104 12.63 -5.03 5.49
N ARG A 105 13.47 -5.97 5.94
CA ARG A 105 13.45 -6.40 7.35
C ARG A 105 13.80 -5.26 8.30
N LYS A 106 14.90 -4.55 8.02
CA LYS A 106 15.37 -3.43 8.82
C LYS A 106 14.32 -2.31 8.83
N ASP A 107 13.77 -2.02 7.66
CA ASP A 107 12.73 -0.98 7.51
C ASP A 107 11.47 -1.32 8.31
N VAL A 108 11.02 -2.59 8.30
CA VAL A 108 9.89 -3.06 9.12
C VAL A 108 10.18 -2.92 10.61
N GLU A 109 11.38 -3.28 11.07
CA GLU A 109 11.77 -3.13 12.48
C GLU A 109 11.71 -1.66 12.92
N GLN A 110 12.20 -0.74 12.08
CA GLN A 110 12.13 0.70 12.33
C GLN A 110 10.68 1.21 12.39
N LEU A 111 9.84 0.82 11.42
CA LEU A 111 8.45 1.25 11.37
C LEU A 111 7.62 0.71 12.54
N ILE A 112 7.86 -0.54 12.95
CA ILE A 112 7.28 -1.14 14.16
C ILE A 112 7.68 -0.32 15.40
N ALA A 113 8.97 -0.01 15.56
CA ALA A 113 9.46 0.74 16.71
C ALA A 113 8.85 2.14 16.83
N GLN A 114 8.41 2.71 15.70
CA GLN A 114 7.78 4.04 15.62
C GLN A 114 6.25 3.98 15.60
N GLY A 115 5.64 2.80 15.73
CA GLY A 115 4.19 2.65 15.70
C GLY A 115 3.54 2.91 14.34
N VAL A 116 4.33 3.01 13.26
CA VAL A 116 3.80 3.30 11.93
C VAL A 116 3.03 2.10 11.40
N ARG A 117 1.80 2.34 10.94
CA ARG A 117 1.00 1.32 10.27
C ARG A 117 1.65 0.92 8.95
N VAL A 118 1.88 -0.37 8.71
CA VAL A 118 2.53 -0.89 7.49
C VAL A 118 1.56 -1.68 6.60
N ARG A 119 1.58 -1.43 5.29
CA ARG A 119 1.06 -2.35 4.28
C ARG A 119 2.21 -3.19 3.73
N LEU A 120 2.09 -4.51 3.79
CA LEU A 120 3.09 -5.43 3.24
C LEU A 120 2.65 -5.92 1.86
N VAL A 121 3.51 -5.74 0.86
CA VAL A 121 3.33 -6.23 -0.52
C VAL A 121 4.54 -7.05 -0.95
N LYS A 122 4.45 -7.79 -2.07
CA LYS A 122 5.63 -8.45 -2.65
C LYS A 122 6.62 -7.47 -3.28
N GLY A 123 6.10 -6.45 -3.96
CA GLY A 123 6.85 -5.54 -4.84
C GLY A 123 6.29 -5.60 -6.25
N ALA A 124 6.24 -4.44 -6.92
CA ALA A 124 5.63 -4.29 -8.25
C ALA A 124 6.62 -3.76 -9.31
N TYR A 125 7.83 -3.36 -8.90
CA TYR A 125 8.84 -2.79 -9.76
C TYR A 125 9.88 -3.83 -10.15
N LYS A 126 10.50 -3.64 -11.33
CA LYS A 126 11.60 -4.48 -11.81
C LYS A 126 12.90 -3.96 -11.24
N GLU A 127 13.38 -4.60 -10.18
CA GLU A 127 14.57 -4.21 -9.44
C GLU A 127 15.76 -5.13 -9.74
N PRO A 128 17.01 -4.62 -9.76
CA PRO A 128 18.20 -5.43 -10.01
C PRO A 128 18.45 -6.45 -8.88
N ARG A 129 19.11 -7.58 -9.22
CA ARG A 129 19.40 -8.66 -8.23
C ARG A 129 20.27 -8.21 -7.05
N THR A 130 20.99 -7.08 -7.20
CA THR A 130 21.84 -6.48 -6.17
C THR A 130 21.04 -5.90 -5.00
N ILE A 131 19.77 -5.55 -5.21
CA ILE A 131 18.92 -4.94 -4.17
C ILE A 131 17.65 -5.73 -3.88
N ALA A 132 17.24 -6.62 -4.79
CA ALA A 132 16.00 -7.39 -4.69
C ALA A 132 16.19 -8.88 -4.98
N MET A 133 15.52 -9.71 -4.20
CA MET A 133 15.29 -11.12 -4.47
C MET A 133 14.54 -11.29 -5.78
N GLN A 134 14.96 -12.29 -6.56
CA GLN A 134 14.43 -12.51 -7.92
C GLN A 134 13.57 -13.76 -8.00
N GLU A 135 13.91 -14.77 -7.19
CA GLU A 135 13.17 -16.02 -7.17
C GLU A 135 11.89 -15.84 -6.34
N LYS A 136 10.76 -16.26 -6.92
CA LYS A 136 9.44 -16.17 -6.26
C LYS A 136 9.46 -16.79 -4.85
N LYS A 137 10.13 -17.94 -4.69
CA LYS A 137 10.23 -18.64 -3.41
C LYS A 137 10.89 -17.80 -2.31
N ASP A 138 11.90 -16.99 -2.68
CA ASP A 138 12.65 -16.17 -1.72
C ASP A 138 11.81 -14.93 -1.35
N VAL A 139 11.14 -14.32 -2.33
CA VAL A 139 10.19 -13.22 -2.10
C VAL A 139 9.03 -13.64 -1.20
N ASP A 140 8.47 -14.83 -1.43
CA ASP A 140 7.37 -15.39 -0.64
C ASP A 140 7.82 -15.74 0.78
N HIS A 141 9.02 -16.31 0.93
CA HIS A 141 9.61 -16.58 2.23
C HIS A 141 9.80 -15.29 3.02
N SER A 142 10.42 -14.28 2.41
CA SER A 142 10.57 -12.94 2.99
C SER A 142 9.21 -12.33 3.38
N PHE A 143 8.19 -12.44 2.50
CA PHE A 143 6.84 -11.95 2.81
C PHE A 143 6.30 -12.59 4.09
N VAL A 144 6.39 -13.92 4.20
CA VAL A 144 5.88 -14.64 5.39
C VAL A 144 6.64 -14.22 6.65
N GLN A 145 7.96 -14.06 6.59
CA GLN A 145 8.77 -13.60 7.74
C GLN A 145 8.36 -12.19 8.20
N LEU A 146 8.24 -11.25 7.26
CA LEU A 146 7.82 -9.88 7.57
C LEU A 146 6.37 -9.81 8.06
N MET A 147 5.48 -10.64 7.49
CA MET A 147 4.09 -10.77 7.94
C MET A 147 4.02 -11.22 9.40
N MET A 148 4.80 -12.24 9.80
CA MET A 148 4.86 -12.71 11.18
C MET A 148 5.31 -11.60 12.14
N MET A 149 6.35 -10.85 11.77
CA MET A 149 6.85 -9.71 12.56
C MET A 149 5.79 -8.62 12.74
N LEU A 150 5.07 -8.28 11.67
CA LEU A 150 4.02 -7.26 11.67
C LEU A 150 2.79 -7.72 12.45
N LEU A 151 2.39 -8.98 12.35
CA LEU A 151 1.25 -9.48 13.11
C LEU A 151 1.51 -9.48 14.63
N LEU A 152 2.73 -9.82 15.06
CA LEU A 152 3.07 -9.86 16.48
C LEU A 152 3.30 -8.48 17.11
N ARG A 153 3.90 -7.56 16.37
CA ARG A 153 4.45 -6.31 16.94
C ARG A 153 4.03 -5.04 16.20
N GLY A 154 3.42 -5.17 15.02
CA GLY A 154 3.05 -4.03 14.19
C GLY A 154 1.77 -3.36 14.65
N ASN A 155 1.61 -2.10 14.24
CA ASN A 155 0.39 -1.35 14.42
C ASN A 155 -0.57 -1.62 13.26
N TYR A 156 -1.63 -2.42 13.50
CA TYR A 156 -2.73 -2.71 12.57
C TYR A 156 -2.28 -2.95 11.10
N PRO A 157 -1.43 -3.97 10.85
CA PRO A 157 -0.82 -4.16 9.54
C PRO A 157 -1.84 -4.53 8.47
N ALA A 158 -1.54 -4.14 7.23
CA ALA A 158 -2.31 -4.51 6.05
C ALA A 158 -1.55 -5.55 5.23
N ILE A 159 -2.08 -6.77 5.14
CA ILE A 159 -1.50 -7.87 4.38
C ILE A 159 -2.06 -7.81 2.95
N ALA A 160 -1.32 -7.15 2.05
CA ALA A 160 -1.76 -6.86 0.70
C ALA A 160 -1.25 -7.90 -0.31
N THR A 161 -2.05 -8.94 -0.55
CA THR A 161 -1.70 -10.05 -1.44
C THR A 161 -2.93 -10.77 -1.97
N HIS A 162 -2.83 -11.35 -3.16
CA HIS A 162 -3.81 -12.28 -3.73
C HIS A 162 -3.35 -13.74 -3.71
N ASP A 163 -2.19 -14.00 -3.10
CA ASP A 163 -1.58 -15.32 -3.03
C ASP A 163 -2.23 -16.13 -1.90
N GLU A 164 -2.98 -17.17 -2.27
CA GLU A 164 -3.75 -17.98 -1.34
C GLU A 164 -2.87 -18.73 -0.33
N ALA A 165 -1.65 -19.12 -0.71
CA ALA A 165 -0.74 -19.77 0.22
C ALA A 165 -0.30 -18.81 1.34
N ILE A 166 0.00 -17.56 1.00
CA ILE A 166 0.36 -16.52 1.97
C ILE A 166 -0.84 -16.16 2.85
N ILE A 167 -2.04 -16.06 2.28
CA ILE A 167 -3.27 -15.81 3.03
C ILE A 167 -3.50 -16.93 4.06
N ASN A 168 -3.41 -18.19 3.63
CA ASN A 168 -3.56 -19.33 4.52
C ASN A 168 -2.49 -19.35 5.62
N ALA A 169 -1.24 -19.01 5.29
CA ALA A 169 -0.15 -18.88 6.27
C ALA A 169 -0.43 -17.76 7.28
N THR A 170 -0.95 -16.62 6.83
CA THR A 170 -1.35 -15.49 7.68
C THR A 170 -2.45 -15.90 8.65
N CYS A 171 -3.53 -16.51 8.14
CA CYS A 171 -4.64 -16.99 8.95
C CYS A 171 -4.20 -18.06 9.97
N LYS A 172 -3.32 -18.99 9.55
CA LYS A 172 -2.76 -20.01 10.46
C LYS A 172 -1.94 -19.35 11.56
N TYR A 173 -1.00 -18.48 11.20
CA TYR A 173 -0.14 -17.82 12.17
C TYR A 173 -0.92 -17.00 13.19
N ALA A 174 -1.91 -16.22 12.74
CA ALA A 174 -2.78 -15.44 13.60
C ALA A 174 -3.54 -16.33 14.60
N ARG A 175 -4.12 -17.45 14.15
CA ARG A 175 -4.79 -18.41 15.05
C ARG A 175 -3.83 -19.03 16.06
N ASP A 176 -2.67 -19.48 15.61
CA ASP A 176 -1.70 -20.18 16.46
C ASP A 176 -1.13 -19.27 17.56
N HIS A 177 -1.12 -17.94 17.33
CA HIS A 177 -0.59 -16.95 18.28
C HIS A 177 -1.68 -16.12 18.97
N GLY A 178 -2.96 -16.50 18.84
CA GLY A 178 -4.07 -15.79 19.49
C GLY A 178 -4.28 -14.35 19.01
N ILE A 179 -3.88 -14.03 17.79
CA ILE A 179 -4.00 -12.69 17.20
C ILE A 179 -5.42 -12.52 16.67
N SER A 180 -6.12 -11.51 17.18
CA SER A 180 -7.49 -11.18 16.79
C SER A 180 -7.58 -10.86 15.29
N LYS A 181 -8.69 -11.23 14.66
CA LYS A 181 -8.94 -10.97 13.23
C LYS A 181 -9.13 -9.49 12.93
N GLU A 182 -9.47 -8.75 13.98
CA GLU A 182 -9.66 -7.31 14.00
C GLU A 182 -8.34 -6.55 14.20
N ALA A 183 -7.23 -7.25 14.51
CA ALA A 183 -5.92 -6.64 14.74
C ALA A 183 -5.12 -6.37 13.45
N PHE A 184 -5.61 -6.83 12.30
CA PHE A 184 -4.99 -6.60 10.99
C PHE A 184 -6.06 -6.63 9.90
N GLU A 185 -5.70 -6.29 8.66
CA GLU A 185 -6.59 -6.44 7.52
C GLU A 185 -5.91 -7.08 6.32
N PHE A 186 -6.67 -7.79 5.51
CA PHE A 186 -6.25 -8.17 4.17
C PHE A 186 -6.57 -7.04 3.19
N GLN A 187 -5.71 -6.87 2.19
CA GLN A 187 -5.97 -5.94 1.10
C GLN A 187 -5.80 -6.60 -0.26
N MET A 188 -6.73 -6.29 -1.17
CA MET A 188 -6.71 -6.77 -2.54
C MET A 188 -7.07 -5.65 -3.52
N LEU A 189 -6.53 -5.74 -4.72
CA LEU A 189 -6.94 -4.87 -5.83
C LEU A 189 -8.40 -5.13 -6.24
N TYR A 190 -9.09 -4.05 -6.60
CA TYR A 190 -10.43 -4.13 -7.16
C TYR A 190 -10.48 -5.06 -8.37
N GLY A 191 -11.47 -5.95 -8.41
CA GLY A 191 -11.69 -6.90 -9.50
C GLY A 191 -10.88 -8.19 -9.45
N ILE A 192 -9.91 -8.35 -8.54
CA ILE A 192 -9.01 -9.52 -8.52
C ILE A 192 -9.31 -10.43 -7.32
N ARG A 193 -9.52 -11.73 -7.58
CA ARG A 193 -9.83 -12.77 -6.58
C ARG A 193 -11.01 -12.40 -5.66
N ARG A 194 -12.13 -11.97 -6.25
CA ARG A 194 -13.37 -11.65 -5.51
C ARG A 194 -13.85 -12.83 -4.64
N ASP A 195 -13.62 -14.06 -5.11
CA ASP A 195 -13.84 -15.30 -4.37
C ASP A 195 -13.13 -15.30 -3.01
N LEU A 196 -11.86 -14.89 -2.97
CA LEU A 196 -11.10 -14.80 -1.71
C LEU A 196 -11.53 -13.62 -0.85
N GLN A 197 -11.89 -12.49 -1.47
CA GLN A 197 -12.38 -11.32 -0.75
C GLN A 197 -13.62 -11.70 0.07
N GLU A 198 -14.62 -12.30 -0.58
CA GLU A 198 -15.85 -12.75 0.08
C GLU A 198 -15.58 -13.85 1.11
N LYS A 199 -14.70 -14.80 0.81
CA LYS A 199 -14.33 -15.88 1.73
C LYS A 199 -13.73 -15.32 3.03
N LEU A 200 -12.82 -14.36 2.94
CA LEU A 200 -12.16 -13.76 4.11
C LEU A 200 -13.13 -12.94 4.96
N VAL A 201 -14.02 -12.17 4.33
CA VAL A 201 -15.07 -11.42 5.04
C VAL A 201 -16.04 -12.35 5.75
N LYS A 202 -16.49 -13.44 5.10
CA LYS A 202 -17.34 -14.48 5.73
C LYS A 202 -16.65 -15.17 6.90
N GLN A 203 -15.32 -15.22 6.90
CA GLN A 203 -14.52 -15.72 8.01
C GLN A 203 -14.31 -14.69 9.14
N GLY A 204 -14.80 -13.45 8.98
CA GLY A 204 -14.68 -12.37 9.96
C GLY A 204 -13.36 -11.61 9.93
N TYR A 205 -12.60 -11.68 8.84
CA TYR A 205 -11.39 -10.85 8.68
C TYR A 205 -11.74 -9.48 8.11
N ASN A 206 -11.01 -8.45 8.57
CA ASN A 206 -11.06 -7.14 7.95
C ASN A 206 -10.51 -7.21 6.52
N MET A 207 -11.20 -6.54 5.59
CA MET A 207 -10.87 -6.51 4.17
C MET A 207 -10.96 -5.09 3.65
N ARG A 208 -9.94 -4.64 2.91
CA ARG A 208 -9.98 -3.37 2.19
C ARG A 208 -9.60 -3.56 0.73
N ILE A 209 -10.44 -3.03 -0.16
CA ILE A 209 -10.23 -3.13 -1.60
C ILE A 209 -9.54 -1.86 -2.10
N TYR A 210 -8.42 -2.01 -2.83
CA TYR A 210 -7.73 -0.90 -3.47
C TYR A 210 -8.45 -0.55 -4.78
N VAL A 211 -9.09 0.62 -4.81
CA VAL A 211 -9.87 1.13 -5.94
C VAL A 211 -9.11 2.28 -6.61
N PRO A 212 -8.44 2.05 -7.75
CA PRO A 212 -7.87 3.13 -8.53
C PRO A 212 -8.99 3.94 -9.21
N TYR A 213 -8.83 5.26 -9.30
CA TYR A 213 -9.73 6.16 -10.01
C TYR A 213 -8.92 7.28 -10.69
N GLY A 214 -9.59 8.08 -11.51
CA GLY A 214 -8.99 9.21 -12.24
C GLY A 214 -8.85 8.94 -13.74
N SER A 215 -8.63 10.02 -14.50
CA SER A 215 -8.54 9.99 -15.96
C SER A 215 -7.28 9.27 -16.48
N GLN A 216 -6.22 9.18 -15.67
CA GLN A 216 -4.95 8.53 -16.00
C GLN A 216 -4.93 7.02 -15.67
N TRP A 217 -6.03 6.32 -15.99
CA TRP A 217 -6.18 4.89 -15.68
C TRP A 217 -5.39 3.96 -16.61
N TYR A 218 -5.06 4.41 -17.83
CA TYR A 218 -4.43 3.57 -18.85
C TYR A 218 -3.01 3.10 -18.48
N PRO A 219 -2.07 3.96 -18.02
CA PRO A 219 -0.75 3.52 -17.58
C PRO A 219 -0.78 2.55 -16.39
N TYR A 220 -1.75 2.74 -15.49
CA TYR A 220 -1.99 1.82 -14.38
C TYR A 220 -2.44 0.45 -14.88
N LEU A 221 -3.43 0.41 -15.78
CA LEU A 221 -3.93 -0.83 -16.37
C LEU A 221 -2.81 -1.57 -17.14
N MET A 222 -2.02 -0.86 -17.95
CA MET A 222 -0.93 -1.46 -18.73
C MET A 222 0.12 -2.11 -17.82
N ARG A 223 0.51 -1.47 -16.71
CA ARG A 223 1.41 -2.08 -15.71
C ARG A 223 0.81 -3.34 -15.10
N ARG A 224 -0.47 -3.31 -14.72
CA ARG A 224 -1.17 -4.51 -14.19
C ARG A 224 -1.20 -5.67 -15.18
N MET A 225 -1.30 -5.39 -16.48
CA MET A 225 -1.22 -6.42 -17.53
C MET A 225 0.21 -6.94 -17.72
N ALA A 226 1.22 -6.08 -17.68
CA ALA A 226 2.62 -6.44 -17.85
C ALA A 226 3.21 -7.24 -16.68
N GLU A 227 2.70 -7.06 -15.45
CA GLU A 227 3.26 -7.66 -14.25
C GLU A 227 3.06 -9.20 -14.15
N ARG A 228 2.10 -9.81 -14.86
CA ARG A 228 1.97 -11.29 -14.98
C ARG A 228 1.27 -11.73 -16.28
N PRO A 229 1.83 -12.68 -17.06
CA PRO A 229 1.16 -13.28 -18.23
C PRO A 229 -0.21 -13.91 -17.91
N SER A 230 -0.40 -14.42 -16.68
CA SER A 230 -1.68 -14.96 -16.23
C SER A 230 -2.79 -13.90 -16.14
N ASN A 231 -2.45 -12.63 -15.92
CA ASN A 231 -3.43 -11.54 -15.88
C ASN A 231 -3.95 -11.21 -17.29
N LEU A 232 -3.10 -11.35 -18.32
CA LEU A 232 -3.49 -11.20 -19.73
C LEU A 232 -4.53 -12.26 -20.14
N MET A 233 -4.31 -13.53 -19.76
CA MET A 233 -5.27 -14.61 -20.02
C MET A 233 -6.61 -14.39 -19.29
N PHE A 234 -6.57 -13.89 -18.06
CA PHE A 234 -7.78 -13.58 -17.27
C PHE A 234 -8.63 -12.45 -17.90
N VAL A 235 -8.00 -11.42 -18.47
CA VAL A 235 -8.71 -10.33 -19.16
C VAL A 235 -9.27 -10.80 -20.50
N MET A 236 -8.50 -11.56 -21.29
CA MET A 236 -8.98 -12.14 -22.56
C MET A 236 -10.19 -13.06 -22.37
N SER A 237 -10.22 -13.87 -21.30
CA SER A 237 -11.38 -14.72 -21.00
C SER A 237 -12.64 -13.96 -20.59
N ASN A 238 -12.50 -12.72 -20.08
CA ASN A 238 -13.64 -11.88 -19.71
C ASN A 238 -14.11 -10.95 -20.83
N ALA A 239 -13.30 -10.72 -21.87
CA ALA A 239 -13.69 -9.97 -23.07
C ALA A 239 -14.47 -10.81 -24.10
N LEU A 240 -14.42 -12.15 -23.96
CA LEU A 240 -15.16 -13.12 -24.78
C LEU A 240 -16.47 -13.59 -24.11
N ARG A 241 -16.96 -12.85 -23.12
CA ARG A 241 -18.25 -13.08 -22.45
C ARG A 241 -19.17 -11.88 -22.59
#